data_AF-A0A1F2ZJU1-F1
#
_entry.id   AF-A0A1F2ZJU1-F1
#
_cell.length_a   1.000
_cell.length_b   1.000
_cell.length_c   1.000
_cell.angle_alpha   90.00
_cell.angle_beta   90.00
_cell.angle_gamma   90.00
#
_symmetry.space_group_name_H-M   'P 1'
#
loop_
_entity.id
_entity.type
_entity.pdbx_description
1 polymer ?
#
loop_
_entity_poly.entity_id
_entity_poly.type
_entity_poly.pdbx_seq_one_letter_code
_entity_poly.pdbx_strand_id
1 'polypeptide(L)'
;MKLLFHPLLLISSLLFLVSCGAFWEPMPNSWNWGIKPRPTTGMRNFPSADTEYGKGFKDGCASAWDAVARGLLSDLKAKFDYKRLQKSSDYGTGWWDGYEQCTYIIDWEII
;
A
#
# COMPACT_ATOMS: atom_id res chain seq x y z
N MET A 1 0.01 10.68 49.42
CA MET A 1 0.70 10.56 48.12
C MET A 1 0.23 9.35 47.28
N LYS A 2 -1.04 8.94 47.35
CA LYS A 2 -1.61 7.82 46.56
C LYS A 2 -2.63 8.27 45.49
N LEU A 3 -3.21 9.46 45.66
CA LEU A 3 -4.26 10.00 44.79
C LEU A 3 -3.76 10.62 43.46
N LEU A 4 -2.47 10.92 43.35
CA LEU A 4 -1.86 11.50 42.14
C LEU A 4 -1.37 10.44 41.13
N PHE A 5 -1.25 9.16 41.54
CA PHE A 5 -0.65 8.11 40.70
C PHE A 5 -1.61 7.58 39.62
N HIS A 6 -2.91 7.49 39.93
CA HIS A 6 -3.93 7.04 38.99
C HIS A 6 -4.12 7.96 37.77
N PRO A 7 -4.28 9.29 37.90
CA PRO A 7 -4.44 10.15 36.74
C PRO A 7 -3.20 10.17 35.84
N LEU A 8 -1.99 10.07 36.41
CA LEU A 8 -0.73 10.00 35.66
C LEU A 8 -0.59 8.72 34.84
N LEU A 9 -0.96 7.57 35.40
CA LEU A 9 -1.03 6.31 34.65
C LEU A 9 -2.06 6.34 33.53
N LEU A 10 -3.21 6.98 33.76
CA LEU A 10 -4.28 7.12 32.77
C LEU A 10 -3.89 8.06 31.63
N ILE A 11 -3.22 9.17 31.93
CA ILE A 11 -2.66 10.09 30.92
C ILE A 11 -1.54 9.43 30.13
N SER A 12 -0.64 8.68 30.80
CA SER A 12 0.44 7.96 30.12
C SER A 12 -0.09 6.88 29.17
N SER A 13 -1.14 6.16 29.55
CA SER A 13 -1.77 5.14 28.70
C SER A 13 -2.57 5.75 27.56
N LEU A 14 -3.25 6.88 27.79
CA LEU A 14 -3.89 7.67 26.73
C LEU A 14 -2.85 8.19 25.72
N LEU A 15 -1.73 8.76 26.18
CA LEU A 15 -0.66 9.23 25.30
C LEU A 15 -0.03 8.10 24.48
N PHE A 16 0.11 6.90 25.05
CA PHE A 16 0.54 5.71 24.30
C PHE A 16 -0.46 5.33 23.19
N LEU A 17 -1.77 5.38 23.48
CA LEU A 17 -2.81 5.10 22.50
C LEU A 17 -2.89 6.15 21.39
N VAL A 18 -2.64 7.44 21.68
CA VAL A 18 -2.59 8.51 20.66
C VAL A 18 -1.26 8.49 19.88
N SER A 19 -0.17 7.99 20.48
CA SER A 19 1.12 7.81 19.79
C SER A 19 1.12 6.64 18.81
N CYS A 20 0.22 5.66 19.02
CA CYS A 20 -0.30 4.81 17.96
C CYS A 20 -1.32 5.62 17.15
N GLY A 21 -0.87 6.69 16.51
CA GLY A 21 -1.44 7.06 15.23
C GLY A 21 -1.20 5.85 14.33
N ALA A 22 -2.16 4.92 14.33
CA ALA A 22 -2.20 3.81 13.42
C ALA A 22 -1.87 4.41 12.06
N PHE A 23 -0.77 3.94 11.49
CA PHE A 23 -0.21 4.36 10.21
C PHE A 23 -1.15 3.86 9.09
N TRP A 24 -2.43 4.19 9.22
CA TRP A 24 -3.51 3.79 8.36
C TRP A 24 -3.70 4.94 7.38
N GLU A 25 -2.74 5.05 6.48
CA GLU A 25 -2.82 6.01 5.39
C GLU A 25 -3.98 5.58 4.49
N PRO A 26 -4.96 6.46 4.23
CA PRO A 26 -6.07 6.11 3.36
C PRO A 26 -5.50 5.87 1.95
N MET A 27 -5.81 4.70 1.41
CA MET A 27 -5.52 4.37 0.01
C MET A 27 -6.09 5.48 -0.90
N PRO A 28 -5.39 5.85 -1.98
CA PRO A 28 -5.91 6.80 -2.94
C PRO A 28 -7.30 6.39 -3.42
N ASN A 29 -8.26 7.32 -3.38
CA ASN A 29 -9.65 7.05 -3.75
C ASN A 29 -9.80 6.43 -5.16
N SER A 30 -8.86 6.72 -6.07
CA SER A 30 -8.87 6.19 -7.44
C SER A 30 -8.54 4.70 -7.55
N TRP A 31 -8.05 4.06 -6.48
CA TRP A 31 -7.64 2.66 -6.53
C TRP A 31 -8.79 1.70 -6.25
N ASN A 32 -9.79 2.07 -5.42
CA ASN A 32 -11.04 1.32 -5.20
C ASN A 32 -10.86 -0.20 -4.97
N TRP A 33 -9.79 -0.61 -4.27
CA TRP A 33 -9.45 -2.01 -4.06
C TRP A 33 -10.16 -2.73 -2.90
N GLY A 34 -10.99 -2.03 -2.11
CA GLY A 34 -11.73 -2.66 -1.00
C GLY A 34 -10.82 -3.13 0.16
N ILE A 35 -10.97 -4.40 0.57
CA ILE A 35 -10.28 -5.01 1.73
C ILE A 35 -9.01 -5.79 1.29
N LYS A 36 -8.44 -5.49 0.13
CA LYS A 36 -7.18 -6.12 -0.30
C LYS A 36 -5.99 -5.59 0.52
N PRO A 37 -4.90 -6.38 0.68
CA PRO A 37 -3.63 -5.93 1.26
C PRO A 37 -3.18 -4.64 0.61
N ARG A 38 -2.69 -3.70 1.42
CA ARG A 38 -2.48 -2.31 0.99
C ARG A 38 -1.01 -1.95 1.01
N PRO A 39 -0.42 -1.54 -0.13
CA PRO A 39 0.84 -0.82 -0.11
C PRO A 39 0.73 0.44 0.73
N THR A 40 1.82 0.74 1.45
CA THR A 40 2.00 1.96 2.23
C THR A 40 2.20 3.14 1.28
N THR A 41 1.11 3.51 0.59
CA THR A 41 1.09 4.58 -0.41
C THR A 41 1.13 5.98 0.20
N GLY A 42 1.07 6.12 1.52
CA GLY A 42 1.19 7.43 2.18
C GLY A 42 2.60 7.73 2.68
N MET A 43 3.61 6.91 2.32
CA MET A 43 5.01 7.30 2.50
C MET A 43 5.22 8.72 1.99
N ARG A 44 5.87 9.55 2.81
CA ARG A 44 6.12 10.95 2.49
C ARG A 44 6.84 11.06 1.13
N ASN A 45 6.26 11.84 0.22
CA ASN A 45 6.66 12.00 -1.18
C ASN A 45 6.28 10.86 -2.15
N PHE A 46 5.38 9.95 -1.75
CA PHE A 46 4.82 9.00 -2.70
C PHE A 46 4.10 9.75 -3.83
N PRO A 47 4.38 9.44 -5.11
CA PRO A 47 3.76 10.14 -6.23
C PRO A 47 2.24 9.97 -6.22
N SER A 48 1.51 11.01 -6.60
CA SER A 48 0.04 10.96 -6.63
C SER A 48 -0.45 9.81 -7.52
N ALA A 49 -1.53 9.16 -7.09
CA ALA A 49 -2.18 8.05 -7.80
C ALA A 49 -2.61 8.38 -9.24
N ASP A 50 -2.81 9.65 -9.56
CA ASP A 50 -3.25 10.10 -10.89
C ASP A 50 -2.08 10.39 -11.85
N THR A 51 -0.83 10.32 -11.37
CA THR A 51 0.38 10.43 -12.20
C THR A 51 0.57 9.16 -13.05
N GLU A 52 1.39 9.23 -14.11
CA GLU A 52 1.71 8.03 -14.89
C GLU A 52 2.45 6.97 -14.04
N TYR A 53 3.31 7.40 -13.11
CA TYR A 53 3.87 6.53 -12.09
C TYR A 53 2.79 5.87 -11.22
N GLY A 54 1.87 6.67 -10.65
CA GLY A 54 0.83 6.17 -9.76
C GLY A 54 -0.11 5.16 -10.43
N LYS A 55 -0.39 5.36 -11.73
CA LYS A 55 -1.13 4.41 -12.55
C LYS A 55 -0.33 3.13 -12.81
N GLY A 56 0.96 3.26 -13.12
CA GLY A 56 1.88 2.12 -13.23
C GLY A 56 1.89 1.29 -11.95
N PHE A 57 2.10 1.95 -10.82
CA PHE A 57 2.13 1.31 -9.50
C PHE A 57 0.84 0.57 -9.17
N LYS A 58 -0.32 1.18 -9.46
CA LYS A 58 -1.61 0.53 -9.33
C LYS A 58 -1.69 -0.75 -10.16
N ASP A 59 -1.31 -0.67 -11.43
CA ASP A 59 -1.38 -1.81 -12.35
C ASP A 59 -0.43 -2.94 -11.93
N GLY A 60 0.81 -2.62 -11.54
CA GLY A 60 1.80 -3.59 -11.05
C GLY A 60 1.35 -4.29 -9.77
N CYS A 61 0.79 -3.54 -8.83
CA CYS A 61 0.24 -4.11 -7.61
C CYS A 61 -0.96 -5.04 -7.87
N ALA A 62 -1.81 -4.72 -8.84
CA ALA A 62 -2.89 -5.61 -9.26
C ALA A 62 -2.36 -6.91 -9.88
N SER A 63 -1.26 -6.86 -10.64
CA SER A 63 -0.56 -8.03 -11.16
C SER A 63 0.05 -8.88 -10.05
N ALA A 64 0.66 -8.26 -9.03
CA ALA A 64 1.19 -8.95 -7.85
C ALA A 64 0.08 -9.70 -7.09
N TRP A 65 -1.06 -9.05 -6.88
CA TRP A 65 -2.23 -9.68 -6.25
C TRP A 65 -2.72 -10.90 -7.03
N ASP A 66 -2.83 -10.80 -8.35
CA ASP A 66 -3.28 -11.92 -9.17
C ASP A 66 -2.26 -13.08 -9.15
N ALA A 67 -0.96 -12.76 -9.19
CA ALA A 67 0.12 -13.73 -9.13
C ALA A 67 0.17 -14.48 -7.79
N VAL A 68 0.04 -13.78 -6.65
CA VAL A 68 0.07 -14.41 -5.33
C VAL A 68 -1.25 -15.13 -5.03
N ALA A 69 -2.40 -14.50 -5.29
CA ALA A 69 -3.70 -15.09 -4.93
C ALA A 69 -4.10 -16.30 -5.78
N ARG A 70 -3.63 -16.40 -7.03
CA ARG A 70 -3.92 -17.52 -7.94
C ARG A 70 -2.73 -18.47 -8.15
N GLY A 71 -1.54 -18.11 -7.68
CA GLY A 71 -0.31 -18.89 -7.86
C GLY A 71 0.12 -19.05 -9.33
N LEU A 72 0.97 -20.05 -9.59
CA LEU A 72 1.60 -20.33 -10.90
C LEU A 72 0.62 -20.65 -12.05
N LEU A 73 -0.68 -20.74 -11.77
CA LEU A 73 -1.76 -21.01 -12.73
C LEU A 73 -2.55 -19.73 -13.10
N SER A 74 -2.13 -18.57 -12.60
CA SER A 74 -2.66 -17.26 -12.98
C SER A 74 -2.39 -16.98 -14.46
N ASP A 75 -3.46 -16.84 -15.24
CA ASP A 75 -3.42 -16.07 -16.47
C ASP A 75 -3.49 -14.59 -16.03
N LEU A 76 -2.33 -13.95 -15.88
CA LEU A 76 -2.15 -12.60 -15.32
C LEU A 76 -3.15 -11.63 -15.93
N LYS A 77 -4.24 -11.35 -15.19
CA LYS A 77 -5.33 -10.51 -15.71
C LYS A 77 -4.93 -9.05 -15.85
N ALA A 78 -4.02 -8.58 -15.00
CA ALA A 78 -3.43 -7.26 -15.09
C ALA A 78 -2.25 -7.31 -16.07
N LYS A 79 -2.49 -6.85 -17.30
CA LYS A 79 -1.49 -6.79 -18.37
C LYS A 79 -0.68 -5.50 -18.26
N PHE A 80 0.65 -5.65 -18.31
CA PHE A 80 1.58 -4.53 -18.49
C PHE A 80 1.23 -3.75 -19.77
N ASP A 81 0.92 -2.45 -19.65
CA ASP A 81 0.60 -1.61 -20.82
C ASP A 81 1.89 -1.10 -21.49
N TYR A 82 2.39 -1.88 -22.44
CA TYR A 82 3.58 -1.53 -23.20
C TYR A 82 3.44 -0.25 -24.04
N LYS A 83 2.23 0.09 -24.48
CA LYS A 83 1.99 1.34 -25.24
C LYS A 83 2.10 2.55 -24.33
N ARG A 84 1.71 2.41 -23.07
CA ARG A 84 1.81 3.46 -22.06
C ARG A 84 3.24 3.66 -21.59
N LEU A 85 4.00 2.57 -21.44
CA LEU A 85 5.45 2.63 -21.24
C LEU A 85 6.16 3.44 -22.33
N GLN A 86 5.82 3.21 -23.60
CA GLN A 86 6.44 3.95 -24.72
C GLN A 86 6.16 5.46 -24.69
N LYS A 87 5.08 5.89 -24.02
CA LYS A 87 4.71 7.30 -23.87
C LYS A 87 5.35 7.94 -22.63
N SER A 88 5.60 7.16 -21.59
CA SER A 88 6.19 7.64 -20.33
C SER A 88 6.96 6.51 -19.65
N SER A 89 8.25 6.73 -19.42
CA SER A 89 9.10 5.82 -18.63
C SER A 89 8.61 5.66 -17.20
N ASP A 90 7.97 6.70 -16.65
CA ASP A 90 7.50 6.74 -15.26
C ASP A 90 6.42 5.68 -15.00
N TYR A 91 5.61 5.37 -16.00
CA TYR A 91 4.66 4.25 -15.93
C TYR A 91 5.39 2.93 -15.69
N GLY A 92 6.49 2.70 -16.41
CA GLY A 92 7.30 1.48 -16.28
C GLY A 92 7.91 1.35 -14.88
N THR A 93 8.56 2.41 -14.40
CA THR A 93 9.14 2.45 -13.06
C THR A 93 8.07 2.19 -12.01
N GLY A 94 6.94 2.91 -12.08
CA GLY A 94 5.84 2.71 -11.14
C GLY A 94 5.31 1.29 -11.16
N TRP A 95 5.18 0.68 -12.34
CA TRP A 95 4.68 -0.70 -12.47
C TRP A 95 5.56 -1.71 -11.75
N TRP A 96 6.88 -1.64 -11.93
CA TRP A 96 7.80 -2.55 -11.23
C TRP A 96 7.82 -2.30 -9.73
N ASP A 97 7.87 -1.04 -9.30
CA ASP A 97 7.83 -0.68 -7.88
C ASP A 97 6.55 -1.19 -7.21
N GLY A 98 5.40 -1.03 -7.88
CA GLY A 98 4.11 -1.50 -7.39
C GLY A 98 3.99 -3.02 -7.35
N TYR A 99 4.51 -3.71 -8.36
CA TYR A 99 4.55 -5.18 -8.39
C TYR A 99 5.38 -5.73 -7.23
N GLU A 100 6.60 -5.22 -7.04
CA GLU A 100 7.49 -5.68 -5.98
C GLU A 100 6.92 -5.39 -4.59
N GLN A 101 6.57 -4.13 -4.31
CA GLN A 101 6.07 -3.76 -2.98
C GLN A 101 4.82 -4.54 -2.59
N CYS A 102 3.87 -4.68 -3.51
CA CYS A 102 2.66 -5.44 -3.21
C CYS A 102 2.94 -6.94 -3.08
N THR A 103 3.85 -7.51 -3.87
CA THR A 103 4.24 -8.91 -3.70
C THR A 103 4.79 -9.16 -2.31
N TYR A 104 5.68 -8.29 -1.82
CA TYR A 104 6.18 -8.38 -0.45
C TYR A 104 5.06 -8.26 0.58
N ILE A 105 4.21 -7.23 0.50
CA ILE A 105 3.14 -7.05 1.49
C ILE A 105 2.19 -8.24 1.53
N ILE A 106 1.81 -8.77 0.37
CA ILE A 106 0.90 -9.90 0.29
C ILE A 106 1.57 -11.16 0.86
N ASP A 107 2.86 -11.38 0.62
CA ASP A 107 3.61 -12.50 1.18
C ASP A 107 3.69 -12.41 2.72
N TRP A 108 3.91 -11.20 3.26
CA TRP A 108 3.92 -10.95 4.71
C TRP A 108 2.52 -10.99 5.36
N GLU A 109 1.44 -10.73 4.62
CA GLU A 109 0.05 -10.81 5.11
C GLU A 109 -0.57 -12.22 5.00
N ILE A 110 0.05 -13.16 4.25
CA ILE A 110 -0.36 -14.58 4.19
C ILE A 110 0.38 -15.41 5.27
N ILE A 111 0.41 -14.92 6.52
CA ILE A 111 0.86 -15.67 7.71
C ILE A 111 -0.34 -15.99 8.60
#